data_AF-A0A7V8VL15-F1
#
_entry.id   AF-A0A7V8VL15-F1
#
_cell.length_a   1.000
_cell.length_b   1.000
_cell.length_c   1.000
_cell.angle_alpha   90.00
_cell.angle_beta   90.00
_cell.angle_gamma   90.00
#
_symmetry.space_group_name_H-M   'P 1'
#
loop_
_entity.id
_entity.type
_entity.pdbx_description
1 polymer ?
#
loop_
_entity_poly.entity_id
_entity_poly.type
_entity_poly.pdbx_seq_one_letter_code
_entity_poly.pdbx_strand_id
1 'polypeptide(L)' 'MRGQIEGACSYCAGAFEVTDKIKEANITLIDEFKGHPSFKKLIDDGYQVLVF' A
#
# COMPACT_ATOMS: atom_id res chain seq x y z
N MET A 1 13.26 -5.64 13.75
CA MET A 1 12.38 -6.32 12.77
C MET A 1 11.59 -5.21 12.08
N ARG A 2 11.77 -5.02 10.76
CA ARG A 2 10.86 -4.14 10.01
C ARG A 2 9.51 -4.87 10.02
N GLY A 3 8.44 -4.23 10.50
CA GLY A 3 7.10 -4.83 10.47
C GLY A 3 6.80 -5.35 9.07
N GLN A 4 5.93 -6.36 8.93
CA GLN A 4 5.55 -6.87 7.61
C GLN A 4 4.87 -5.73 6.84
N ILE A 5 5.58 -5.18 5.84
CA ILE A 5 5.08 -4.13 4.94
C ILE A 5 4.82 -4.82 3.61
N GLU A 6 3.55 -5.07 3.31
CA GLU A 6 3.14 -5.65 2.01
C GLU A 6 3.39 -4.67 0.86
N GLY A 7 3.23 -3.36 1.11
CA GLY A 7 3.47 -2.33 0.11
C GLY A 7 2.77 -1.01 0.44
N ALA A 8 2.79 -0.10 -0.52
CA ALA A 8 2.12 1.20 -0.45
C ALA A 8 1.09 1.34 -1.58
N CYS A 9 0.03 2.10 -1.33
CA CYS A 9 -1.00 2.35 -2.33
C CYS A 9 -0.45 3.15 -3.52
N SER A 10 -0.54 2.58 -4.74
CA SER A 10 -0.06 3.21 -5.97
C SER A 10 -0.76 4.54 -6.27
N TYR A 11 -2.09 4.57 -6.11
CA TYR A 11 -2.88 5.79 -6.29
C TYR A 11 -2.45 6.90 -5.32
N CYS A 12 -2.30 6.60 -4.04
CA CYS A 12 -1.88 7.59 -3.05
C CYS A 12 -0.45 8.07 -3.34
N ALA A 13 0.46 7.17 -3.74
CA ALA A 13 1.82 7.53 -4.09
C ALA A 13 1.87 8.53 -5.25
N GLY A 14 1.01 8.35 -6.26
CA GLY A 14 0.84 9.30 -7.36
C GLY A 14 0.23 10.63 -6.90
N ALA A 15 -0.82 10.59 -6.09
CA ALA A 15 -1.51 11.78 -5.58
C ALA A 15 -0.62 12.67 -4.69
N PHE A 16 0.29 12.06 -3.93
CA PHE A 16 1.27 12.75 -3.08
C PHE A 16 2.62 12.99 -3.78
N GLU A 17 2.76 12.59 -5.05
CA GLU A 17 4.00 12.77 -5.84
C GLU A 17 5.24 12.12 -5.18
N VAL A 18 5.04 10.99 -4.47
CA VAL A 18 6.10 10.26 -3.74
C VAL A 18 6.47 8.92 -4.37
N THR A 19 5.97 8.61 -5.56
CA THR A 19 6.21 7.35 -6.28
C THR A 19 7.69 6.97 -6.34
N ASP A 20 8.58 7.91 -6.68
CA ASP A 20 10.02 7.66 -6.77
C ASP A 20 10.64 7.34 -5.40
N LYS A 21 10.26 8.08 -4.35
CA LYS A 21 10.74 7.83 -2.98
C LYS A 21 10.33 6.44 -2.47
N ILE A 22 9.15 5.96 -2.86
CA ILE A 22 8.67 4.61 -2.49
C ILE A 22 9.50 3.54 -3.21
N LYS A 23 9.84 3.75 -4.49
CA LYS A 23 10.74 2.87 -5.25
C LYS A 23 12.15 2.85 -4.64
N GLU A 24 12.69 4.01 -4.29
CA GLU A 24 14.00 4.13 -3.61
C GLU A 24 14.01 3.38 -2.28
N ALA A 25 12.91 3.41 -1.53
CA ALA A 25 12.74 2.70 -0.27
C ALA A 25 12.58 1.17 -0.42
N ASN A 26 12.60 0.63 -1.64
CA ASN A 26 12.33 -0.78 -1.95
C ASN A 26 10.97 -1.26 -1.38
N ILE A 27 9.94 -0.42 -1.52
CA ILE A 27 8.57 -0.76 -1.13
C ILE A 27 7.75 -1.00 -2.41
N THR A 28 7.01 -2.11 -2.43
CA THR A 28 6.13 -2.45 -3.56
C THR A 28 4.96 -1.48 -3.63
N LEU A 29 4.67 -0.97 -4.82
CA LEU A 29 3.43 -0.23 -5.08
C LEU A 29 2.32 -1.23 -5.42
N ILE A 30 1.22 -1.17 -4.69
CA ILE A 30 0.07 -2.06 -4.85
C ILE A 30 -1.02 -1.32 -5.63
N ASP A 31 -1.42 -1.89 -6.76
CA ASP A 31 -2.42 -1.33 -7.69
C ASP A 31 -3.54 -2.32 -8.08
N GLU A 32 -3.67 -3.42 -7.34
CA GLU A 32 -4.53 -4.59 -7.63
C GLU A 32 -6.00 -4.27 -7.95
N PHE A 33 -6.54 -3.13 -7.53
CA PHE A 33 -7.90 -2.70 -7.82
C PHE A 33 -7.95 -1.25 -8.31
N LYS A 34 -7.92 -1.06 -9.64
CA LYS A 34 -7.98 0.27 -10.29
C LYS A 34 -6.95 1.28 -9.73
N GLY A 35 -5.76 0.81 -9.36
CA GLY A 35 -4.73 1.66 -8.74
C GLY A 35 -4.73 1.68 -7.21
N HIS A 36 -5.67 0.98 -6.56
CA HIS A 36 -5.76 0.87 -5.11
C HIS A 36 -5.48 -0.56 -4.62
N PRO A 37 -4.95 -0.72 -3.39
CA PRO A 37 -4.92 -2.01 -2.70
C PRO A 37 -6.33 -2.48 -2.38
N SER A 38 -6.53 -3.81 -2.36
CA SER A 38 -7.82 -4.40 -2.03
C SER A 38 -7.95 -4.54 -0.51
N PHE A 39 -8.51 -3.53 0.14
CA PHE A 39 -8.82 -3.61 1.58
C PHE A 39 -9.74 -4.79 1.90
N LYS A 40 -10.65 -5.16 0.99
CA LYS A 40 -11.53 -6.31 1.16
C LYS A 40 -10.74 -7.60 1.35
N LYS A 41 -9.69 -7.81 0.55
CA LYS A 41 -8.84 -9.00 0.65
C LYS A 41 -8.12 -9.04 2.00
N LEU A 42 -7.55 -7.91 2.44
CA LEU A 42 -6.90 -7.81 3.74
C LEU A 42 -7.87 -8.07 4.91
N ILE A 43 -9.11 -7.60 4.80
CA ILE A 43 -10.13 -7.87 5.82
C ILE A 43 -10.50 -9.37 5.84
N ASP A 44 -10.61 -10.01 4.67
CA ASP A 44 -10.87 -11.45 4.55
C ASP A 44 -9.72 -12.29 5.13
N ASP A 45 -8.47 -11.81 4.96
CA ASP A 45 -7.26 -12.38 5.54
C ASP A 45 -7.14 -12.12 7.07
N GLY A 46 -8.12 -11.45 7.69
CA GLY A 46 -8.21 -11.24 9.13
C GLY A 46 -7.53 -9.99 9.67
N TYR A 47 -7.09 -9.07 8.80
CA TYR A 47 -6.48 -7.80 9.22
C TYR A 47 -7.53 -6.76 9.61
N GLN A 48 -7.17 -5.89 10.56
CA GLN A 48 -7.98 -4.75 10.98
C GLN A 48 -7.46 -3.45 10.37
N VAL A 49 -8.38 -2.64 9.85
CA VAL A 49 -8.06 -1.29 9.35
C VAL A 49 -7.86 -0.35 10.54
N LEU A 50 -6.70 0.32 10.58
CA LEU A 50 -6.42 1.41 11.50
C LEU A 50 -6.38 2.73 10.71
N VAL A 51 -7.10 3.73 11.20
CA VAL A 51 -7.13 5.09 10.63
C VAL A 51 -6.72 6.08 11.72
N PHE A 52 -5.96 7.10 11.33
CA PHE A 52 -5.36 8.10 12.22
C PHE A 52 -5.60 9.51 11.70
#